data_AF-G4ZXD5-F1
#
_entry.id   AF-G4ZXD5-F1
#
_cell.length_a   1.000
_cell.length_b   1.000
_cell.length_c   1.000
_cell.angle_alpha   90.00
_cell.angle_beta   90.00
_cell.angle_gamma   90.00
#
_symmetry.space_group_name_H-M   'P 1'
#
loop_
_entity.id
_entity.type
_entity.pdbx_description
1 polymer ?
#
loop_
_entity_poly.entity_id
_entity_poly.type
_entity_poly.pdbx_seq_one_letter_code
_entity_poly.pdbx_strand_id
1 'polypeptide(L)'
;MAGDNVAVAKPTLEVTGKVSAGKAEEEFRNYKDSDRHALVSRHYALMRKNQTVAFNDKMQAKYGSFSNTKMTIWEAFTALKGYVDSSDPDSSLPNLEHMLQTAEGIRAAGHPDWFQLVGLLHDMGKIQYLWGHAEDGQEGTADGDQWALGGDTWVVGCKIPDSVVFPEYNASNPDMSDPRYNTENGIEDDYEMMDWVLEFNKFDLYTKADVRPDVEKLWPYYQSLIDKYLPGKLCW
;
A
#
# COMPACT_ATOMS: atom_id res chain seq x y z
N MET A 1 27.68 20.26 15.28
CA MET A 1 27.68 20.77 13.90
C MET A 1 26.27 20.54 13.37
N ALA A 2 25.63 21.59 12.85
CA ALA A 2 24.29 21.50 12.29
C ALA A 2 24.33 20.59 11.06
N GLY A 3 23.46 19.59 10.99
CA GLY A 3 23.31 18.72 9.83
C GLY A 3 22.61 19.50 8.73
N ASP A 4 23.23 19.55 7.56
CA ASP A 4 22.67 20.17 6.37
C ASP A 4 21.40 19.43 5.94
N ASN A 5 20.28 20.15 5.90
CA ASN A 5 19.02 19.68 5.35
C ASN A 5 19.15 19.68 3.82
N VAL A 6 19.55 18.54 3.25
CA VAL A 6 19.61 18.37 1.80
C VAL A 6 18.18 18.23 1.29
N ALA A 7 17.63 19.33 0.76
CA ALA A 7 16.38 19.29 0.02
C ALA A 7 16.57 18.40 -1.22
N VAL A 8 16.00 17.20 -1.18
CA VAL A 8 15.96 16.29 -2.33
C VAL A 8 15.00 16.90 -3.35
N ALA A 9 15.53 17.36 -4.48
CA ALA A 9 14.70 17.90 -5.56
C ALA A 9 13.78 16.81 -6.12
N LYS A 10 12.49 17.15 -6.31
CA LYS A 10 11.50 16.24 -6.94
C LYS A 10 12.05 15.76 -8.30
N PRO A 11 12.17 14.45 -8.55
CA PRO A 11 12.68 13.95 -9.82
C PRO A 11 11.75 14.35 -10.97
N THR A 12 12.31 14.93 -12.03
CA THR A 12 11.54 15.29 -13.22
C THR A 12 11.27 14.03 -14.04
N LEU A 13 10.03 13.53 -14.01
CA LEU A 13 9.57 12.43 -14.87
C LEU A 13 9.53 12.90 -16.34
N GLU A 14 9.97 12.07 -17.28
CA GLU A 14 9.66 12.28 -18.69
C GLU A 14 8.20 11.89 -18.94
N VAL A 15 7.31 12.87 -19.08
CA VAL A 15 5.87 12.66 -19.21
C VAL A 15 5.34 13.15 -20.56
N THR A 16 4.43 12.38 -21.16
CA THR A 16 3.68 12.77 -22.35
C THR A 16 2.32 13.37 -21.94
N GLY A 17 2.25 14.70 -21.85
CA GLY A 17 1.00 15.42 -21.51
C GLY A 17 1.26 16.84 -21.00
N LYS A 18 0.23 17.71 -20.99
CA LYS A 18 0.31 19.02 -20.33
C LYS A 18 0.45 18.79 -18.82
N VAL A 19 1.59 19.16 -18.26
CA VAL A 19 1.90 19.11 -16.83
C VAL A 19 0.94 20.05 -16.09
N SER A 20 -0.02 19.51 -15.34
CA SER A 20 -0.54 20.22 -14.17
C SER A 20 0.47 20.03 -13.03
N ALA A 21 0.72 21.09 -12.28
CA ALA A 21 1.57 21.04 -11.10
C ALA A 21 1.08 19.91 -10.16
N GLY A 22 2.00 19.07 -9.69
CA GLY A 22 1.67 18.04 -8.69
C GLY A 22 1.10 18.66 -7.41
N LYS A 23 0.33 17.87 -6.64
CA LYS A 23 -0.24 18.27 -5.35
C LYS A 23 0.86 18.78 -4.40
N ALA A 24 0.52 19.76 -3.57
CA ALA A 24 1.41 20.23 -2.51
C ALA A 24 1.58 19.14 -1.44
N GLU A 25 2.70 19.10 -0.72
CA GLU A 25 2.95 18.06 0.30
C GLU A 25 1.86 18.04 1.39
N GLU A 26 1.30 19.20 1.71
CA GLU A 26 0.22 19.39 2.69
C GLU A 26 -1.15 18.89 2.21
N GLU A 27 -1.30 18.61 0.91
CA GLU A 27 -2.55 18.09 0.32
C GLU A 27 -2.62 16.55 0.33
N PHE A 28 -1.50 15.88 0.57
CA PHE A 28 -1.45 14.41 0.69
C PHE A 28 -1.93 13.94 2.06
N ARG A 29 -2.60 12.78 2.10
CA ARG A 29 -3.16 12.17 3.33
C ARG A 29 -4.10 13.10 4.09
N ASN A 30 -4.86 13.94 3.37
CA ASN A 30 -5.87 14.77 4.01
C ASN A 30 -7.10 13.93 4.40
N TYR A 31 -7.11 13.44 5.64
CA TYR A 31 -8.24 12.72 6.23
C TYR A 31 -9.30 13.64 6.86
N LYS A 32 -9.23 14.97 6.69
CA LYS A 32 -10.18 15.91 7.31
C LYS A 32 -11.19 16.45 6.31
N ASP A 33 -10.71 16.94 5.16
CA ASP A 33 -11.53 17.65 4.18
C ASP A 33 -11.20 17.14 2.78
N SER A 34 -11.79 16.00 2.38
CA SER A 34 -11.69 15.45 1.02
C SER A 34 -13.01 14.87 0.55
N ASP A 35 -13.23 14.86 -0.77
CA ASP A 35 -14.45 14.29 -1.39
C ASP A 35 -14.60 12.79 -1.11
N ARG A 36 -13.52 12.12 -0.70
CA ARG A 36 -13.47 10.69 -0.34
C ARG A 36 -13.53 10.43 1.15
N HIS A 37 -13.63 11.46 2.00
CA HIS A 37 -13.53 11.32 3.45
C HIS A 37 -14.49 10.29 4.03
N ALA A 38 -15.77 10.30 3.63
CA ALA A 38 -16.76 9.36 4.15
C ALA A 38 -16.44 7.89 3.81
N LEU A 39 -15.93 7.63 2.60
CA LEU A 39 -15.50 6.30 2.17
C LEU A 39 -14.27 5.84 2.97
N VAL A 40 -13.27 6.71 3.10
CA VAL A 40 -12.02 6.42 3.83
C VAL A 40 -12.28 6.24 5.33
N SER A 41 -13.12 7.08 5.94
CA SER A 41 -13.56 6.94 7.34
C SER A 41 -14.29 5.63 7.58
N ARG A 42 -15.22 5.23 6.68
CA ARG A 42 -15.90 3.93 6.75
C ARG A 42 -14.89 2.78 6.65
N HIS A 43 -13.94 2.84 5.72
CA HIS A 43 -12.91 1.83 5.54
C HIS A 43 -12.13 1.61 6.84
N TYR A 44 -11.60 2.67 7.44
CA TYR A 44 -10.84 2.58 8.70
C TYR A 44 -11.71 2.18 9.89
N ALA A 45 -12.98 2.58 9.96
CA ALA A 45 -13.89 2.13 11.01
C ALA A 45 -14.10 0.61 10.96
N LEU A 46 -14.31 0.05 9.76
CA LEU A 46 -14.44 -1.39 9.57
C LEU A 46 -13.12 -2.13 9.79
N MET A 47 -12.02 -1.58 9.29
CA MET A 47 -10.68 -2.13 9.51
C MET A 47 -10.40 -2.24 11.00
N ARG A 48 -10.65 -1.15 11.76
CA ARG A 48 -10.40 -1.12 13.20
C ARG A 48 -11.25 -2.12 13.96
N LYS A 49 -12.51 -2.29 13.58
CA LYS A 49 -13.42 -3.24 14.23
C LYS A 49 -13.01 -4.69 14.00
N ASN A 50 -12.51 -5.03 12.82
CA ASN A 50 -12.39 -6.43 12.38
C ASN A 50 -10.95 -6.97 12.35
N GLN A 51 -9.93 -6.12 12.22
CA GLN A 51 -8.52 -6.54 12.27
C GLN A 51 -8.13 -6.91 13.72
N THR A 52 -8.22 -8.21 14.01
CA THR A 52 -7.95 -8.84 15.31
C THR A 52 -6.87 -9.91 15.14
N VAL A 53 -6.29 -10.40 16.24
CA VAL A 53 -5.37 -11.55 16.20
C VAL A 53 -6.03 -12.76 15.52
N ALA A 54 -7.29 -13.05 15.87
CA ALA A 54 -8.03 -14.16 15.29
C ALA A 54 -8.30 -13.98 13.78
N PHE A 55 -8.57 -12.75 13.33
CA PHE A 55 -8.71 -12.46 11.91
C PHE A 55 -7.38 -12.60 11.15
N ASN A 56 -6.28 -12.12 11.72
CA ASN A 56 -4.94 -12.32 11.16
C ASN A 56 -4.63 -13.82 11.00
N ASP A 57 -4.87 -14.63 12.03
CA ASP A 57 -4.65 -16.08 11.97
C ASP A 57 -5.52 -16.74 10.88
N LYS A 58 -6.78 -16.32 10.74
CA LYS A 58 -7.66 -16.76 9.65
C LYS A 58 -7.09 -16.42 8.27
N MET A 59 -6.60 -15.19 8.08
CA MET A 59 -6.03 -14.76 6.79
C MET A 59 -4.70 -15.45 6.49
N GLN A 60 -3.85 -15.66 7.49
CA GLN A 60 -2.61 -16.44 7.35
C GLN A 60 -2.91 -17.88 6.97
N ALA A 61 -3.92 -18.52 7.56
CA ALA A 61 -4.35 -19.85 7.17
C ALA A 61 -4.93 -19.89 5.74
N LYS A 62 -5.62 -18.83 5.31
CA LYS A 62 -6.23 -18.71 3.97
C LYS A 62 -5.19 -18.49 2.87
N TYR A 63 -4.18 -17.65 3.09
CA TYR A 63 -3.26 -17.20 2.05
C TYR A 63 -1.81 -17.67 2.21
N GLY A 64 -1.39 -18.08 3.41
CA GLY A 64 0.02 -18.37 3.72
C GLY A 64 0.62 -19.57 2.98
N SER A 65 -0.21 -20.40 2.34
CA SER A 65 0.26 -21.51 1.49
C SER A 65 0.59 -21.10 0.05
N PHE A 66 0.19 -19.90 -0.39
CA PHE A 66 0.34 -19.41 -1.77
C PHE A 66 -0.15 -20.42 -2.83
N SER A 67 -1.28 -21.06 -2.55
CA SER A 67 -1.81 -22.17 -3.36
C SER A 67 -3.00 -21.78 -4.25
N ASN A 68 -3.33 -20.49 -4.34
CA ASN A 68 -4.50 -20.04 -5.10
C ASN A 68 -4.27 -20.17 -6.60
N THR A 69 -3.07 -19.80 -7.08
CA THR A 69 -2.75 -19.89 -8.51
C THR A 69 -1.25 -19.82 -8.79
N LYS A 70 -0.87 -20.03 -10.06
CA LYS A 70 0.47 -19.76 -10.58
C LYS A 70 0.42 -18.73 -11.70
N MET A 71 1.03 -17.58 -11.47
CA MET A 71 1.04 -16.45 -12.41
C MET A 71 2.41 -15.80 -12.47
N THR A 72 2.76 -15.28 -13.64
CA THR A 72 3.82 -14.30 -13.80
C THR A 72 3.42 -12.98 -13.14
N ILE A 73 4.40 -12.12 -12.86
CA ILE A 73 4.15 -10.76 -12.39
C ILE A 73 3.21 -10.00 -13.35
N TRP A 74 3.38 -10.15 -14.67
CA TRP A 74 2.51 -9.51 -15.67
C TRP A 74 1.06 -10.02 -15.64
N GLU A 75 0.86 -11.33 -15.49
CA GLU A 75 -0.48 -11.92 -15.35
C GLU A 75 -1.17 -11.35 -14.08
N ALA A 76 -0.44 -11.23 -12.97
CA ALA A 76 -0.94 -10.62 -11.73
C ALA A 76 -1.27 -9.14 -11.89
N PHE A 77 -0.42 -8.35 -12.56
CA PHE A 77 -0.72 -6.96 -12.90
C PHE A 77 -1.97 -6.81 -13.76
N THR A 78 -2.14 -7.69 -14.75
CA THR A 78 -3.31 -7.67 -15.62
C THR A 78 -4.58 -7.95 -14.82
N ALA A 79 -4.52 -8.85 -13.84
CA ALA A 79 -5.64 -9.09 -12.94
C ALA A 79 -5.96 -7.88 -12.05
N LEU A 80 -4.94 -7.14 -11.59
CA LEU A 80 -5.10 -5.94 -10.75
C LEU A 80 -5.61 -4.68 -11.49
N LYS A 81 -5.65 -4.66 -12.82
CA LYS A 81 -6.06 -3.47 -13.60
C LYS A 81 -7.44 -2.93 -13.25
N GLY A 82 -8.35 -3.77 -12.74
CA GLY A 82 -9.70 -3.37 -12.34
C GLY A 82 -9.82 -2.87 -10.89
N TYR A 83 -8.77 -3.00 -10.08
CA TYR A 83 -8.81 -2.67 -8.66
C TYR A 83 -8.51 -1.18 -8.43
N VAL A 84 -9.38 -0.53 -7.65
CA VAL A 84 -9.21 0.85 -7.16
C VAL A 84 -9.27 0.80 -5.64
N ASP A 85 -8.23 1.30 -4.97
CA ASP A 85 -8.10 1.28 -3.52
C ASP A 85 -9.06 2.30 -2.88
N SER A 86 -10.00 1.83 -2.07
CA SER A 86 -10.99 2.69 -1.40
C SER A 86 -10.42 3.46 -0.20
N SER A 87 -9.29 3.02 0.36
CA SER A 87 -8.63 3.61 1.53
C SER A 87 -7.76 4.82 1.21
N ASP A 88 -7.33 4.97 -0.05
CA ASP A 88 -6.46 6.03 -0.51
C ASP A 88 -7.24 7.36 -0.69
N PRO A 89 -6.96 8.40 0.12
CA PRO A 89 -7.58 9.71 -0.06
C PRO A 89 -7.02 10.47 -1.28
N ASP A 90 -5.86 10.05 -1.81
CA ASP A 90 -5.05 10.85 -2.73
C ASP A 90 -5.19 10.44 -4.20
N SER A 91 -5.58 9.19 -4.49
CA SER A 91 -5.62 8.64 -5.85
C SER A 91 -6.85 7.79 -6.13
N SER A 92 -7.45 7.96 -7.32
CA SER A 92 -8.46 7.05 -7.89
C SER A 92 -7.93 6.30 -9.13
N LEU A 93 -6.62 6.32 -9.35
CA LEU A 93 -5.99 5.60 -10.46
C LEU A 93 -6.01 4.10 -10.18
N PRO A 94 -6.07 3.25 -11.22
CA PRO A 94 -5.85 1.83 -11.05
C PRO A 94 -4.46 1.55 -10.46
N ASN A 95 -4.37 0.48 -9.68
CA ASN A 95 -3.20 0.17 -8.86
C ASN A 95 -1.90 0.00 -9.68
N LEU A 96 -2.00 -0.44 -10.94
CA LEU A 96 -0.86 -0.58 -11.86
C LEU A 96 -0.17 0.76 -12.14
N GLU A 97 -0.94 1.82 -12.44
CA GLU A 97 -0.35 3.13 -12.70
C GLU A 97 0.36 3.67 -11.45
N HIS A 98 -0.21 3.47 -10.27
CA HIS A 98 0.40 3.86 -9.00
C HIS A 98 1.74 3.14 -8.76
N MET A 99 1.77 1.81 -8.88
CA MET A 99 3.01 1.04 -8.69
C MET A 99 4.12 1.46 -9.67
N LEU A 100 3.78 1.79 -10.92
CA LEU A 100 4.75 2.32 -11.89
C LEU A 100 5.23 3.74 -11.54
N GLN A 101 4.36 4.60 -10.99
CA GLN A 101 4.77 5.91 -10.49
C GLN A 101 5.79 5.79 -9.36
N THR A 102 5.52 4.91 -8.39
CA THR A 102 6.44 4.63 -7.26
C THR A 102 7.78 4.13 -7.78
N ALA A 103 7.76 3.14 -8.68
CA ALA A 103 8.96 2.56 -9.26
C ALA A 103 9.79 3.57 -10.07
N GLU A 104 9.14 4.42 -10.87
CA GLU A 104 9.83 5.46 -11.65
C GLU A 104 10.37 6.59 -10.77
N GLY A 105 9.68 6.94 -9.68
CA GLY A 105 10.18 7.88 -8.69
C GLY A 105 11.47 7.39 -8.03
N ILE A 106 11.50 6.12 -7.61
CA ILE A 106 12.70 5.47 -7.06
C ILE A 106 13.82 5.44 -8.10
N ARG A 107 13.52 5.09 -9.35
CA ARG A 107 14.51 5.05 -10.45
C ARG A 107 15.09 6.43 -10.73
N ALA A 108 14.26 7.46 -10.80
CA ALA A 108 14.68 8.82 -11.09
C ALA A 108 15.51 9.43 -9.96
N ALA A 109 15.32 8.99 -8.72
CA ALA A 109 16.18 9.32 -7.58
C ALA A 109 17.54 8.58 -7.58
N GLY A 110 17.80 7.70 -8.56
CA GLY A 110 19.10 7.04 -8.74
C GLY A 110 19.32 5.84 -7.81
N HIS A 111 18.26 5.29 -7.23
CA HIS A 111 18.34 4.10 -6.36
C HIS A 111 18.65 2.82 -7.13
N PRO A 112 19.19 1.78 -6.46
CA PRO A 112 19.51 0.51 -7.09
C PRO A 112 18.28 -0.18 -7.69
N ASP A 113 18.52 -1.00 -8.71
CA ASP A 113 17.49 -1.66 -9.50
C ASP A 113 16.55 -2.57 -8.68
N TRP A 114 17.06 -3.27 -7.66
CA TRP A 114 16.22 -4.04 -6.74
C TRP A 114 15.19 -3.15 -6.01
N PHE A 115 15.53 -1.91 -5.68
CA PHE A 115 14.63 -1.02 -4.93
C PHE A 115 13.55 -0.44 -5.85
N GLN A 116 13.91 -0.19 -7.11
CA GLN A 116 12.94 0.18 -8.15
C GLN A 116 11.93 -0.95 -8.37
N LEU A 117 12.39 -2.22 -8.37
CA LEU A 117 11.51 -3.37 -8.44
C LEU A 117 10.61 -3.48 -7.20
N VAL A 118 11.12 -3.19 -6.00
CA VAL A 118 10.26 -3.12 -4.79
C VAL A 118 9.14 -2.09 -4.98
N GLY A 119 9.43 -0.90 -5.50
CA GLY A 119 8.40 0.09 -5.84
C GLY A 119 7.34 -0.43 -6.80
N LEU A 120 7.74 -1.26 -7.77
CA LEU A 120 6.79 -1.88 -8.70
C LEU A 120 5.92 -2.95 -8.02
N LEU A 121 6.47 -3.72 -7.08
CA LEU A 121 5.81 -4.90 -6.52
C LEU A 121 5.03 -4.62 -5.23
N HIS A 122 5.28 -3.49 -4.56
CA HIS A 122 4.89 -3.24 -3.17
C HIS A 122 3.39 -3.48 -2.90
N ASP A 123 2.56 -3.13 -3.86
CA ASP A 123 1.10 -3.11 -3.73
C ASP A 123 0.42 -4.30 -4.42
N MET A 124 1.20 -5.28 -4.89
CA MET A 124 0.66 -6.45 -5.57
C MET A 124 -0.14 -7.38 -4.65
N GLY A 125 0.03 -7.28 -3.34
CA GLY A 125 -0.72 -8.05 -2.34
C GLY A 125 -2.23 -7.82 -2.40
N LYS A 126 -2.67 -6.66 -2.93
CA LYS A 126 -4.08 -6.33 -3.16
C LYS A 126 -4.80 -7.35 -4.06
N ILE A 127 -4.06 -8.17 -4.82
CA ILE A 127 -4.61 -9.24 -5.66
C ILE A 127 -5.45 -10.27 -4.88
N GLN A 128 -5.31 -10.32 -3.56
CA GLN A 128 -6.16 -11.11 -2.67
C GLN A 128 -7.66 -10.90 -2.90
N TYR A 129 -8.07 -9.73 -3.43
CA TYR A 129 -9.47 -9.45 -3.78
C TYR A 129 -10.08 -10.46 -4.76
N LEU A 130 -9.27 -11.10 -5.62
CA LEU A 130 -9.74 -12.13 -6.56
C LEU A 130 -10.29 -13.37 -5.85
N TRP A 131 -9.79 -13.65 -4.65
CA TRP A 131 -10.19 -14.76 -3.79
C TRP A 131 -10.88 -14.27 -2.50
N GLY A 132 -11.25 -12.99 -2.51
CA GLY A 132 -11.87 -12.30 -1.41
C GLY A 132 -13.35 -12.61 -1.29
N HIS A 133 -13.87 -12.46 -0.08
CA HIS A 133 -15.30 -12.47 0.21
C HIS A 133 -15.69 -11.18 0.92
N ALA A 134 -16.93 -10.72 0.72
CA ALA A 134 -17.43 -9.50 1.38
C ALA A 134 -17.37 -9.60 2.91
N GLU A 135 -17.61 -10.80 3.46
CA GLU A 135 -17.47 -11.08 4.90
C GLU A 135 -16.05 -10.92 5.45
N ASP A 136 -15.04 -11.06 4.58
CA ASP A 136 -13.64 -10.87 4.91
C ASP A 136 -13.18 -9.42 4.71
N GLY A 137 -14.05 -8.51 4.24
CA GLY A 137 -13.64 -7.16 3.88
C GLY A 137 -12.74 -7.10 2.66
N GLN A 138 -12.91 -8.04 1.73
CA GLN A 138 -12.08 -8.17 0.52
C GLN A 138 -12.90 -7.97 -0.75
N GLU A 139 -13.91 -7.09 -0.71
CA GLU A 139 -14.74 -6.79 -1.87
C GLU A 139 -14.01 -5.79 -2.79
N GLY A 140 -13.32 -6.29 -3.82
CA GLY A 140 -12.47 -5.48 -4.71
C GLY A 140 -13.19 -4.53 -5.68
N THR A 141 -14.37 -4.02 -5.33
CA THR A 141 -15.07 -2.95 -6.06
C THR A 141 -14.78 -1.61 -5.41
N ALA A 142 -14.74 -0.51 -6.18
CA ALA A 142 -14.36 0.82 -5.68
C ALA A 142 -15.20 1.30 -4.48
N ASP A 143 -16.48 0.90 -4.42
CA ASP A 143 -17.42 1.25 -3.35
C ASP A 143 -17.63 0.11 -2.33
N GLY A 144 -16.93 -1.02 -2.50
CA GLY A 144 -17.04 -2.19 -1.64
C GLY A 144 -16.24 -2.05 -0.34
N ASP A 145 -16.57 -2.88 0.64
CA ASP A 145 -15.83 -2.94 1.90
C ASP A 145 -14.49 -3.67 1.66
N GLN A 146 -13.39 -2.90 1.54
CA GLN A 146 -12.02 -3.36 1.23
C GLN A 146 -11.07 -3.35 2.46
N TRP A 147 -11.61 -3.30 3.67
CA TRP A 147 -10.84 -3.08 4.91
C TRP A 147 -9.78 -4.16 5.24
N ALA A 148 -9.73 -5.26 4.47
CA ALA A 148 -8.68 -6.29 4.57
C ALA A 148 -7.78 -6.37 3.32
N LEU A 149 -7.77 -5.34 2.46
CA LEU A 149 -6.95 -5.29 1.24
C LEU A 149 -5.97 -4.12 1.18
N GLY A 150 -6.30 -2.99 1.83
CA GLY A 150 -5.48 -1.78 1.82
C GLY A 150 -5.70 -0.92 3.06
N GLY A 151 -4.93 0.17 3.17
CA GLY A 151 -4.95 1.11 4.28
C GLY A 151 -3.79 0.95 5.25
N ASP A 152 -3.62 1.97 6.11
CA ASP A 152 -2.56 2.01 7.10
C ASP A 152 -2.70 0.86 8.11
N THR A 153 -1.60 0.16 8.34
CA THR A 153 -1.55 -1.02 9.21
C THR A 153 -1.12 -0.67 10.63
N TRP A 154 -1.36 -1.62 11.54
CA TRP A 154 -0.83 -1.62 12.91
C TRP A 154 -0.59 -3.06 13.35
N VAL A 155 0.16 -3.23 14.44
CA VAL A 155 0.44 -4.55 15.02
C VAL A 155 -0.77 -5.03 15.83
N VAL A 156 -1.33 -6.18 15.47
CA VAL A 156 -2.37 -6.85 16.29
C VAL A 156 -1.73 -7.56 17.49
N GLY A 157 -2.50 -7.81 18.54
CA GLY A 157 -1.99 -8.47 19.76
C GLY A 157 -1.24 -7.53 20.73
N CYS A 158 -1.25 -6.22 20.46
CA CYS A 158 -0.75 -5.18 21.35
C CYS A 158 -1.70 -3.98 21.34
N LYS A 159 -1.52 -3.05 22.28
CA LYS A 159 -2.28 -1.81 22.33
C LYS A 159 -2.14 -1.07 21.00
N ILE A 160 -3.27 -0.75 20.39
CA ILE A 160 -3.29 0.08 19.18
C ILE A 160 -2.85 1.51 19.56
N PRO A 161 -1.82 2.07 18.90
CA PRO A 161 -1.34 3.41 19.24
C PRO A 161 -2.34 4.48 18.78
N ASP A 162 -2.39 5.61 19.48
CA ASP A 162 -3.27 6.73 19.14
C ASP A 162 -2.76 7.56 17.93
N SER A 163 -1.60 7.22 17.39
CA SER A 163 -1.01 7.84 16.19
C SER A 163 -1.57 7.29 14.88
N VAL A 164 -2.33 6.20 14.93
CA VAL A 164 -3.00 5.63 13.76
C VAL A 164 -4.09 6.56 13.23
N VAL A 165 -4.45 6.39 11.96
CA VAL A 165 -5.57 7.13 11.35
C VAL A 165 -6.89 6.77 12.03
N PHE A 166 -7.68 7.80 12.36
CA PHE A 166 -8.93 7.74 13.14
C PHE A 166 -8.80 6.96 14.46
N PRO A 167 -8.00 7.45 15.44
CA PRO A 167 -7.78 6.76 16.71
C PRO A 167 -9.06 6.62 17.55
N GLU A 168 -10.09 7.44 17.30
CA GLU A 168 -11.41 7.32 17.93
C GLU A 168 -12.07 5.94 17.70
N TYR A 169 -11.69 5.23 16.64
CA TYR A 169 -12.20 3.89 16.38
C TYR A 169 -11.50 2.81 17.20
N ASN A 170 -10.34 3.09 17.84
CA ASN A 170 -9.54 2.09 18.56
C ASN A 170 -10.39 1.30 19.57
N ALA A 171 -11.30 1.99 20.28
CA ALA A 171 -12.20 1.40 21.26
C ALA A 171 -13.22 0.40 20.67
N SER A 172 -13.44 0.41 19.35
CA SER A 172 -14.35 -0.52 18.67
C SER A 172 -13.75 -1.90 18.41
N ASN A 173 -12.42 -2.02 18.51
CA ASN A 173 -11.74 -3.29 18.30
C ASN A 173 -11.93 -4.21 19.53
N PRO A 174 -12.48 -5.43 19.37
CA PRO A 174 -12.73 -6.31 20.51
C PRO A 174 -11.44 -6.71 21.26
N ASP A 175 -10.30 -6.80 20.59
CA ASP A 175 -9.02 -7.15 21.23
C ASP A 175 -8.56 -6.08 22.23
N MET A 176 -9.03 -4.82 22.10
CA MET A 176 -8.68 -3.76 23.05
C MET A 176 -9.32 -3.95 24.43
N SER A 177 -10.36 -4.78 24.51
CA SER A 177 -10.97 -5.20 25.78
C SER A 177 -10.34 -6.47 26.36
N ASP A 178 -9.45 -7.14 25.61
CA ASP A 178 -8.79 -8.37 26.04
C ASP A 178 -7.41 -8.06 26.65
N PRO A 179 -7.16 -8.40 27.94
CA PRO A 179 -5.89 -8.11 28.60
C PRO A 179 -4.68 -8.83 27.96
N ARG A 180 -4.90 -9.83 27.10
CA ARG A 180 -3.84 -10.51 26.35
C ARG A 180 -3.29 -9.66 25.21
N TYR A 181 -4.10 -8.73 24.67
CA TYR A 181 -3.83 -8.06 23.40
C TYR A 181 -3.78 -6.54 23.50
N ASN A 182 -3.84 -5.97 24.70
CA ASN A 182 -3.89 -4.52 24.93
C ASN A 182 -2.72 -3.96 25.76
N THR A 183 -1.59 -4.67 25.79
CA THR A 183 -0.35 -4.22 26.44
C THR A 183 0.52 -3.39 25.49
N GLU A 184 1.37 -2.51 26.02
CA GLU A 184 2.13 -1.52 25.23
C GLU A 184 3.12 -2.17 24.24
N ASN A 185 3.79 -3.25 24.64
CA ASN A 185 4.88 -3.84 23.84
C ASN A 185 4.50 -5.15 23.13
N GLY A 186 3.30 -5.68 23.30
CA GLY A 186 2.89 -6.90 22.60
C GLY A 186 3.90 -8.04 22.70
N ILE A 187 4.35 -8.56 21.55
CA ILE A 187 5.18 -9.78 21.43
C ILE A 187 6.64 -9.51 20.97
N GLU A 188 7.02 -8.43 20.26
CA GLU A 188 8.39 -8.31 19.66
C GLU A 188 8.94 -6.87 19.47
N ASP A 189 10.26 -6.76 19.19
CA ASP A 189 11.07 -5.55 18.91
C ASP A 189 11.60 -5.56 17.43
N ASP A 190 11.16 -4.63 16.58
CA ASP A 190 11.42 -4.59 15.11
C ASP A 190 12.20 -3.33 14.61
N TYR A 191 13.08 -2.75 15.43
CA TYR A 191 13.63 -1.40 15.14
C TYR A 191 14.65 -1.31 14.00
N GLU A 192 15.31 -2.39 13.58
CA GLU A 192 16.39 -2.34 12.57
C GLU A 192 15.91 -1.98 11.16
N MET A 193 14.62 -2.17 10.85
CA MET A 193 14.07 -1.94 9.49
C MET A 193 13.45 -0.55 9.28
N MET A 194 13.34 0.26 10.34
CA MET A 194 12.58 1.52 10.32
C MET A 194 13.11 2.53 9.29
N ASP A 195 14.43 2.68 9.17
CA ASP A 195 15.03 3.64 8.23
C ASP A 195 14.68 3.32 6.76
N TRP A 196 14.62 2.02 6.41
CA TRP A 196 14.24 1.58 5.06
C TRP A 196 12.74 1.76 4.79
N VAL A 197 11.89 1.51 5.79
CA VAL A 197 10.45 1.75 5.69
C VAL A 197 10.16 3.23 5.48
N LEU A 198 10.81 4.11 6.24
CA LEU A 198 10.65 5.56 6.11
C LEU A 198 11.15 6.08 4.76
N GLU A 199 12.23 5.52 4.23
CA GLU A 199 12.73 5.89 2.90
C GLU A 199 11.78 5.44 1.80
N PHE A 200 11.29 4.20 1.84
CA PHE A 200 10.29 3.68 0.90
C PHE A 200 8.99 4.50 0.91
N ASN A 201 8.49 4.84 2.10
CA ASN A 201 7.24 5.59 2.28
C ASN A 201 7.26 6.97 1.59
N LYS A 202 8.43 7.59 1.42
CA LYS A 202 8.54 8.86 0.65
C LYS A 202 8.13 8.67 -0.80
N PHE A 203 8.54 7.57 -1.42
CA PHE A 203 8.24 7.31 -2.83
C PHE A 203 6.80 6.86 -3.02
N ASP A 204 6.33 5.93 -2.18
CA ASP A 204 4.94 5.48 -2.21
C ASP A 204 3.97 6.67 -2.07
N LEU A 205 4.22 7.56 -1.11
CA LEU A 205 3.33 8.69 -0.87
C LEU A 205 3.47 9.82 -1.90
N TYR A 206 4.69 10.32 -2.12
CA TYR A 206 4.89 11.58 -2.83
C TYR A 206 5.08 11.45 -4.35
N THR A 207 5.05 10.22 -4.90
CA THR A 207 5.03 10.02 -6.35
C THR A 207 3.62 9.92 -6.94
N LYS A 208 2.60 9.82 -6.08
CA LYS A 208 1.19 9.85 -6.48
C LYS A 208 0.90 11.14 -7.23
N ALA A 209 0.52 11.01 -8.49
CA ALA A 209 0.18 12.13 -9.36
C ALA A 209 -0.97 11.75 -10.28
N ASP A 210 -1.75 12.74 -10.73
CA ASP A 210 -2.83 12.50 -11.71
C ASP A 210 -2.29 12.10 -13.09
N VAL A 211 -0.99 12.26 -13.33
CA VAL A 211 -0.36 11.98 -14.62
C VAL A 211 -0.03 10.50 -14.76
N ARG A 212 -0.63 9.84 -15.74
CA ARG A 212 -0.46 8.40 -15.97
C ARG A 212 0.87 8.07 -16.65
N PRO A 213 1.62 7.06 -16.16
CA PRO A 213 2.84 6.60 -16.83
C PRO A 213 2.53 5.86 -18.14
N ASP A 214 3.46 5.93 -19.09
CA ASP A 214 3.39 5.16 -20.35
C ASP A 214 3.82 3.71 -20.09
N VAL A 215 2.84 2.85 -19.80
CA VAL A 215 3.06 1.44 -19.46
C VAL A 215 3.79 0.71 -20.58
N GLU A 216 3.45 0.94 -21.85
CA GLU A 216 4.05 0.22 -22.98
C GLU A 216 5.53 0.56 -23.14
N LYS A 217 5.90 1.84 -22.94
CA LYS A 217 7.29 2.29 -22.99
C LYS A 217 8.11 1.79 -21.80
N LEU A 218 7.53 1.75 -20.61
CA LEU A 218 8.24 1.40 -19.37
C LEU A 218 8.35 -0.11 -19.13
N TRP A 219 7.35 -0.89 -19.57
CA TRP A 219 7.26 -2.31 -19.25
C TRP A 219 8.50 -3.14 -19.64
N PRO A 220 9.15 -2.94 -20.82
CA PRO A 220 10.33 -3.71 -21.18
C PRO A 220 11.48 -3.59 -20.16
N TYR A 221 11.64 -2.42 -19.56
CA TYR A 221 12.64 -2.22 -18.50
C TYR A 221 12.29 -3.03 -17.25
N TYR A 222 11.06 -2.89 -16.75
CA TYR A 222 10.63 -3.59 -15.55
C TYR A 222 10.53 -5.10 -15.73
N GLN A 223 10.16 -5.58 -16.92
CA GLN A 223 10.23 -6.99 -17.27
C GLN A 223 11.66 -7.52 -17.14
N SER A 224 12.68 -6.74 -17.53
CA SER A 224 14.08 -7.16 -17.34
C SER A 224 14.48 -7.29 -15.87
N LEU A 225 13.91 -6.47 -14.98
CA LEU A 225 14.11 -6.60 -13.53
C LEU A 225 13.38 -7.83 -12.98
N ILE A 226 12.15 -8.07 -13.44
CA ILE A 226 11.38 -9.27 -13.08
C ILE A 226 12.15 -10.53 -13.51
N ASP A 227 12.67 -10.57 -14.73
CA ASP A 227 13.44 -11.70 -15.25
C ASP A 227 14.74 -11.91 -14.47
N LYS A 228 15.35 -10.83 -13.95
CA LYS A 228 16.56 -10.88 -13.12
C LYS A 228 16.29 -11.42 -11.72
N TYR A 229 15.21 -10.98 -11.06
CA TYR A 229 14.99 -11.21 -9.63
C TYR A 229 13.94 -12.29 -9.34
N LEU A 230 12.87 -12.36 -10.12
CA LEU A 230 11.70 -13.20 -9.87
C LEU A 230 11.13 -13.78 -11.20
N PRO A 231 11.93 -14.54 -11.97
CA PRO A 231 11.53 -14.98 -13.31
C PRO A 231 10.41 -16.03 -13.29
N GLY A 232 9.62 -16.04 -14.36
CA GLY A 232 8.63 -17.08 -14.62
C GLY A 232 7.36 -16.96 -13.80
N LYS A 233 6.70 -18.11 -13.56
CA LYS A 233 5.45 -18.17 -12.79
C LYS A 233 5.76 -18.36 -11.31
N LEU A 234 5.20 -17.46 -10.49
CA LEU A 234 5.24 -17.52 -9.03
C LEU A 234 3.96 -18.16 -8.49
N CYS A 235 4.02 -18.66 -7.26
CA CYS A 235 2.87 -19.12 -6.51
C CYS A 235 2.23 -17.92 -5.79
N TRP A 236 0.92 -17.74 -5.96
CA TRP A 236 0.12 -16.67 -5.35
C TRP A 236 -1.01 -17.29 -4.51
#